data_AF-A0A078QVH9-F1
#
_entry.id   AF-A0A078QVH9-F1
#
_cell.length_a   1.000
_cell.length_b   1.000
_cell.length_c   1.000
_cell.angle_alpha   90.00
_cell.angle_beta   90.00
_cell.angle_gamma   90.00
#
_symmetry.space_group_name_H-M   'P 1'
#
loop_
_entity.id
_entity.type
_entity.pdbx_description
1 polymer ?
#
loop_
_entity_poly.entity_id
_entity_poly.type
_entity_poly.pdbx_seq_one_letter_code
_entity_poly.pdbx_strand_id
1 'polypeptide(L)' 'MTKGVDGKTIDGFCISHIERLIGTLKDETYQPNPSQRVYIPKKNGKMRPLGIPSFIDKLLQEVIRMILEAIYEGSFEN' A
#
# COMPACT_ATOMS: atom_id res chain seq x y z
N MET A 1 -9.67 -6.85 -9.57
CA MET A 1 -8.57 -6.56 -8.62
C MET A 1 -8.95 -7.02 -7.22
N THR A 2 -7.99 -7.38 -6.37
CA THR A 2 -8.26 -7.77 -4.97
C THR A 2 -8.74 -6.57 -4.18
N LYS A 3 -9.90 -6.70 -3.54
CA LYS A 3 -10.46 -5.68 -2.64
C LYS A 3 -9.51 -5.43 -1.48
N GLY A 4 -9.35 -4.15 -1.12
CA GLY A 4 -8.66 -3.78 0.11
C GLY A 4 -9.50 -4.09 1.35
N VAL A 5 -8.93 -3.79 2.53
CA VAL A 5 -9.63 -3.89 3.82
C VAL A 5 -10.92 -3.05 3.88
N ASP A 6 -10.97 -1.97 3.09
CA ASP A 6 -12.10 -1.07 2.93
C ASP A 6 -13.17 -1.60 1.97
N GLY A 7 -13.00 -2.82 1.45
CA GLY A 7 -13.90 -3.46 0.49
C GLY A 7 -13.89 -2.83 -0.91
N LYS A 8 -13.06 -1.79 -1.12
CA LYS A 8 -12.96 -1.07 -2.38
C LYS A 8 -11.87 -1.66 -3.27
N THR A 9 -12.09 -1.53 -4.56
CA THR A 9 -11.12 -1.75 -5.63
C THR A 9 -10.64 -0.39 -6.13
N ILE A 10 -9.79 -0.37 -7.17
CA ILE A 10 -9.41 0.88 -7.85
C ILE A 10 -10.59 1.54 -8.58
N ASP A 11 -11.71 0.82 -8.73
CA ASP A 11 -12.80 1.25 -9.60
C ASP A 11 -13.39 2.57 -9.08
N GLY A 12 -13.53 3.56 -9.97
CA GLY A 12 -13.98 4.91 -9.61
C GLY A 12 -12.88 5.82 -9.02
N PHE A 13 -11.61 5.39 -9.00
CA PHE A 13 -10.51 6.25 -8.58
C PHE A 13 -10.24 7.35 -9.62
N CYS A 14 -10.49 8.60 -9.24
CA CYS A 14 -10.20 9.80 -10.03
C CYS A 14 -9.20 10.76 -9.34
N ILE A 15 -8.80 11.80 -10.06
CA ILE A 15 -7.80 12.80 -9.64
C ILE A 15 -8.17 13.48 -8.32
N SER A 16 -9.44 13.76 -8.06
CA SER A 16 -9.86 14.41 -6.81
C SER A 16 -9.54 13.57 -5.56
N HIS A 17 -9.45 12.25 -5.69
CA HIS A 17 -8.97 11.39 -4.59
C HIS A 17 -7.49 11.61 -4.29
N ILE A 18 -6.67 11.86 -5.33
CA ILE A 18 -5.25 12.17 -5.20
C ILE A 18 -5.09 13.53 -4.53
N GLU A 19 -5.82 14.54 -4.99
CA GLU A 19 -5.79 15.89 -4.41
C GLU A 19 -6.15 15.87 -2.93
N ARG A 20 -7.21 15.13 -2.56
CA ARG A 20 -7.61 14.94 -1.16
C ARG A 20 -6.53 14.23 -0.36
N LEU A 21 -5.93 13.16 -0.90
CA LEU A 21 -4.85 12.43 -0.25
C LEU A 21 -3.64 13.36 0.02
N ILE A 22 -3.24 14.15 -0.99
CA ILE A 22 -2.18 15.14 -0.84
C ILE A 22 -2.53 16.14 0.26
N GLY A 23 -3.78 16.61 0.32
CA GLY A 23 -4.27 17.46 1.41
C GLY A 23 -4.03 16.84 2.78
N THR A 24 -4.47 15.59 2.98
CA THR A 24 -4.31 14.87 4.27
C THR A 24 -2.86 14.55 4.66
N LEU A 25 -1.96 14.51 3.67
CA LEU A 25 -0.53 14.30 3.94
C LEU A 25 0.14 15.62 4.34
N LYS A 26 -0.27 16.73 3.72
CA LYS A 26 0.27 18.06 4.01
C LYS A 26 -0.16 18.59 5.37
N ASP A 27 -1.36 18.27 5.81
CA ASP A 27 -1.88 18.65 7.12
C ASP A 27 -1.55 17.61 8.22
N GLU A 28 -0.79 16.58 7.87
CA GLU A 28 -0.35 15.50 8.77
C GLU A 28 -1.49 14.70 9.42
N THR A 29 -2.69 14.71 8.81
CA THR A 29 -3.86 13.98 9.31
C THR A 29 -4.06 12.58 8.71
N TYR A 30 -3.27 12.21 7.69
CA TYR A 30 -3.39 10.92 7.05
C TYR A 30 -3.14 9.76 8.02
N GLN A 31 -4.14 8.89 8.17
CA GLN A 31 -4.05 7.67 8.96
C GLN A 31 -4.19 6.44 8.05
N PRO A 32 -3.15 5.58 7.93
CA PRO A 32 -3.23 4.35 7.15
C PRO A 32 -4.28 3.37 7.71
N ASN A 33 -4.91 2.58 6.84
CA ASN A 33 -5.82 1.53 7.27
C ASN A 33 -5.05 0.28 7.74
N PRO A 34 -5.58 -0.48 8.73
CA PRO A 34 -4.98 -1.75 9.11
C PRO A 34 -5.00 -2.74 7.93
N SER A 35 -3.89 -3.45 7.72
CA SER A 35 -3.81 -4.45 6.65
C SER A 35 -4.66 -5.69 6.97
N GLN A 36 -5.42 -6.17 5.99
CA GLN A 36 -6.19 -7.40 6.12
C GLN A 36 -5.27 -8.63 6.07
N ARG A 37 -5.43 -9.55 7.03
CA ARG A 37 -4.66 -10.80 7.05
C ARG A 37 -5.31 -11.85 6.15
N VAL A 38 -4.53 -12.40 5.21
CA VAL A 38 -4.95 -13.52 4.35
C VAL A 38 -3.87 -14.60 4.37
N TYR A 39 -4.28 -15.87 4.36
CA TYR A 39 -3.36 -17.01 4.38
C TYR A 39 -3.33 -17.69 3.01
N ILE A 40 -2.13 -17.86 2.46
CA ILE A 40 -1.90 -18.61 1.21
C ILE A 40 -1.04 -19.86 1.46
N PRO A 41 -1.22 -20.96 0.72
CA PRO A 41 -0.42 -22.17 0.90
C PRO A 41 1.04 -21.96 0.46
N LYS A 42 1.99 -22.51 1.21
CA LYS A 42 3.40 -22.68 0.81
C LYS A 42 3.59 -24.05 0.15
N LYS A 43 4.69 -24.20 -0.60
CA LYS A 43 5.10 -25.50 -1.19
C LYS A 43 5.30 -26.61 -0.14
N ASN A 44 5.63 -26.26 1.10
CA ASN A 44 5.89 -27.21 2.20
C ASN A 44 4.64 -27.52 3.05
N GLY A 45 3.44 -27.22 2.56
CA GLY A 45 2.17 -27.50 3.26
C GLY A 45 1.81 -26.54 4.40
N LYS A 46 2.72 -25.63 4.80
CA LYS A 46 2.41 -24.57 5.79
C LYS A 46 1.68 -23.40 5.12
N MET A 47 1.00 -22.58 5.92
CA MET A 47 0.38 -21.33 5.44
C MET A 47 1.35 -20.14 5.56
N ARG A 48 1.35 -19.23 4.58
CA ARG A 48 2.03 -17.93 4.62
C ARG A 48 1.00 -16.84 4.91
N PRO A 49 1.17 -16.04 5.98
CA PRO A 49 0.36 -14.86 6.17
C PRO A 49 0.78 -13.77 5.18
N LEU A 50 -0.20 -13.14 4.53
CA LEU A 50 -0.06 -11.91 3.75
C LEU A 50 -0.81 -10.79 4.47
N GLY A 51 -0.29 -9.57 4.39
CA GLY A 51 -1.02 -8.36 4.73
C GLY A 51 -1.49 -7.70 3.44
N ILE A 52 -2.80 -7.51 3.28
CA ILE A 52 -3.39 -6.83 2.12
C ILE A 52 -3.80 -5.42 2.58
N PRO A 53 -3.10 -4.35 2.15
CA PRO A 53 -3.49 -2.98 2.49
C PRO A 53 -4.72 -2.52 1.68
N SER A 54 -5.29 -1.38 2.06
CA SER A 54 -6.26 -0.68 1.22
C SER A 54 -5.62 -0.25 -0.11
N PHE A 55 -6.44 0.11 -1.10
CA PHE A 55 -5.90 0.59 -2.37
C PHE A 55 -5.09 1.89 -2.20
N ILE A 56 -5.59 2.83 -1.40
CA ILE A 56 -4.92 4.12 -1.14
C ILE A 56 -3.58 3.90 -0.44
N ASP A 57 -3.55 3.01 0.56
CA ASP A 57 -2.31 2.67 1.27
C ASP A 57 -1.28 2.03 0.34
N LYS A 58 -1.71 1.14 -0.58
CA LYS A 58 -0.81 0.57 -1.60
C LYS A 58 -0.24 1.67 -2.50
N LEU A 59 -1.08 2.59 -2.99
CA LEU A 59 -0.62 3.69 -3.83
C LEU A 59 0.43 4.56 -3.11
N LEU A 60 0.16 4.95 -1.87
CA LEU A 60 1.08 5.77 -1.09
C LEU A 60 2.40 5.03 -0.80
N GLN A 61 2.33 3.73 -0.46
CA GLN A 61 3.50 2.88 -0.27
C GLN A 61 4.38 2.79 -1.52
N GLU A 62 3.77 2.67 -2.71
CA GLU A 62 4.51 2.65 -3.98
C GLU A 62 5.23 3.98 -4.25
N VAL A 63 4.59 5.12 -3.95
CA VAL A 63 5.22 6.44 -4.07
C VAL A 63 6.41 6.57 -3.11
N ILE A 64 6.24 6.16 -1.85
CA ILE A 64 7.32 6.17 -0.87
C ILE A 64 8.46 5.24 -1.30
N ARG A 65 8.15 4.05 -1.82
CA ARG A 65 9.14 3.11 -2.34
C ARG A 65 9.98 3.75 -3.43
N MET A 66 9.37 4.41 -4.42
CA MET A 66 10.10 5.09 -5.51
C MET A 66 11.06 6.17 -4.98
N ILE A 67 10.65 6.94 -3.96
CA ILE A 67 11.50 7.96 -3.33
C ILE A 67 12.67 7.29 -2.61
N LEU A 68 12.40 6.23 -1.83
CA LEU A 68 13.43 5.53 -1.07
C LEU A 68 14.42 4.81 -1.99
N GLU A 69 13.96 4.18 -3.07
CA GLU A 69 14.84 3.57 -4.07
C GLU A 69 15.79 4.60 -4.67
N ALA A 70 15.30 5.78 -5.07
CA ALA A 70 16.15 6.84 -5.60
C ALA A 70 17.23 7.33 -4.61
N ILE A 71 16.96 7.23 -3.31
CA ILE A 71 17.91 7.63 -2.25
C ILE A 71 18.90 6.49 -1.93
N TYR A 72 18.41 5.26 -1.82
CA TYR A 72 19.15 4.16 -1.18
C TYR A 72 19.69 3.11 -2.15
N GLU A 73 19.24 3.04 -3.41
CA GLU A 73 19.65 1.98 -4.34
C GLU A 73 21.18 1.87 -4.46
N GLY A 74 21.88 3.01 -4.54
CA GLY A 74 23.34 3.05 -4.64
C GLY A 74 24.09 2.74 -3.33
N SER A 75 23.39 2.54 -2.22
CA SER A 75 23.95 2.25 -0.89
C SER A 75 23.66 0.84 -0.41
N PHE A 76 22.85 0.04 -1.12
CA PHE A 76 22.62 -1.35 -0.77
C PHE A 76 23.84 -2.20 -1.11
N GLU A 77 24.27 -3.02 -0.15
CA GLU A 77 25.31 -4.04 -0.31
C GLU A 77 24.69 -5.44 -0.17
N ASN A 78 25.35 -6.45 -0.75
CA ASN A 78 24.89 -7.85 -0.74
C ASN A 78 25.28 -8.60 0.54
#